data_AF-A0A9Q8FJM9-F1
#
_entry.id   AF-A0A9Q8FJM9-F1
#
_cell.length_a   1.000
_cell.length_b   1.000
_cell.length_c   1.000
_cell.angle_alpha   90.00
_cell.angle_beta   90.00
_cell.angle_gamma   90.00
#
_symmetry.space_group_name_H-M   'P 1'
#
loop_
_entity.id
_entity.type
_entity.pdbx_description
1 polymer ?
#
loop_
_entity_poly.entity_id
_entity_poly.type
_entity_poly.pdbx_seq_one_letter_code
_entity_poly.pdbx_strand_id
1 'polypeptide(L)'
;MKAVKEIAEMCNVSKQAVFNQIKAHDIKIAKVKNVAYVVHDEAIETLLNHFNKNHQAEDKALDEVKTETTKKDNAIKQHEQVDKEVVNLISNDKASSSNKELDQLKAEIKLLSSQLDSERQLTSILMKQSEIDNKQIDTKDAQIKQLNNTLDEQQRLLHNQQSLALQSSNRIKELETELKEVRLKLDQSEINKAGELEEVKTVIDDKEVITNPVKENNNISAFWIAYTLFKSSFKSSFKRRRK
;
A
#
# COMPACT_ATOMS: atom_id res chain seq x y z
N MET A 1 -21.33 -91.89 -66.78
CA MET A 1 -19.91 -91.80 -66.35
C MET A 1 -19.08 -91.00 -67.35
N LYS A 2 -18.45 -89.89 -66.94
CA LYS A 2 -17.48 -89.14 -67.75
C LYS A 2 -16.09 -89.17 -67.12
N ALA A 3 -15.05 -89.10 -67.94
CA ALA A 3 -13.68 -89.03 -67.44
C ALA A 3 -13.43 -87.66 -66.78
N VAL A 4 -12.63 -87.62 -65.71
CA VAL A 4 -12.23 -86.35 -65.06
C VAL A 4 -11.53 -85.41 -66.04
N LYS A 5 -10.81 -85.96 -67.03
CA LYS A 5 -10.21 -85.19 -68.13
C LYS A 5 -11.27 -84.50 -69.00
N GLU A 6 -12.35 -85.21 -69.36
CA GLU A 6 -13.43 -84.67 -70.19
C GLU A 6 -14.21 -83.58 -69.44
N ILE A 7 -14.44 -83.76 -68.13
CA ILE A 7 -15.08 -82.74 -67.29
C ILE A 7 -14.21 -81.49 -67.17
N ALA A 8 -12.89 -81.66 -67.01
CA ALA A 8 -11.94 -80.56 -66.97
C ALA A 8 -11.93 -79.75 -68.29
N GLU A 9 -11.99 -80.44 -69.43
CA GLU A 9 -12.08 -79.81 -70.76
C GLU A 9 -13.44 -79.12 -70.97
N MET A 10 -14.57 -79.73 -70.56
CA MET A 10 -15.90 -79.13 -70.67
C MET A 10 -16.05 -77.85 -69.82
N CYS A 11 -15.42 -77.82 -68.66
CA CYS A 11 -15.46 -76.68 -67.74
C CYS A 11 -14.30 -75.70 -67.93
N ASN A 12 -13.39 -75.92 -68.89
CA ASN A 12 -12.17 -75.13 -69.09
C ASN A 12 -11.31 -74.92 -67.81
N VAL A 13 -11.21 -75.93 -66.96
CA VAL A 13 -10.43 -75.89 -65.71
C VAL A 13 -9.35 -76.96 -65.68
N SER A 14 -8.36 -76.80 -64.81
CA SER A 14 -7.34 -77.83 -64.64
C SER A 14 -7.94 -79.13 -64.05
N LYS A 15 -7.40 -80.28 -64.44
CA LYS A 15 -7.80 -81.60 -63.87
C LYS A 15 -7.71 -81.61 -62.34
N GLN A 16 -6.73 -80.90 -61.79
CA GLN A 16 -6.53 -80.78 -60.35
C GLN A 16 -7.67 -80.05 -59.65
N ALA A 17 -8.22 -78.99 -60.27
CA ALA A 17 -9.38 -78.28 -59.74
C ALA A 17 -10.61 -79.18 -59.65
N VAL A 18 -10.83 -80.02 -60.68
CA VAL A 18 -11.91 -81.02 -60.67
C VAL A 18 -11.70 -82.05 -59.57
N PHE A 19 -10.46 -82.54 -59.37
CA PHE A 19 -10.17 -83.46 -58.26
C PHE A 19 -10.37 -82.84 -56.87
N ASN A 20 -10.04 -81.56 -56.69
CA ASN A 20 -10.28 -80.86 -55.42
C ASN A 20 -11.77 -80.77 -55.10
N GLN A 21 -12.60 -80.47 -56.11
CA GLN A 21 -14.06 -80.40 -55.91
C GLN A 21 -14.68 -81.77 -55.68
N ILE A 22 -14.19 -82.80 -56.35
CA ILE A 22 -14.62 -84.17 -56.07
C ILE A 22 -14.31 -84.56 -54.62
N LYS A 23 -13.13 -84.20 -54.09
CA LYS A 23 -12.80 -84.39 -52.68
C LYS A 23 -13.66 -83.55 -51.75
N ALA A 24 -13.93 -82.29 -52.09
CA ALA A 24 -14.72 -81.39 -51.26
C ALA A 24 -16.20 -81.83 -51.14
N HIS A 25 -16.74 -82.46 -52.17
CA HIS A 25 -18.13 -82.93 -52.22
C HIS A 25 -18.26 -84.45 -52.01
N ASP A 26 -17.20 -85.13 -51.57
CA ASP A 26 -17.16 -86.58 -51.35
C ASP A 26 -17.75 -87.42 -52.51
N ILE A 27 -17.44 -87.03 -53.75
CA ILE A 27 -17.94 -87.69 -54.95
C ILE A 27 -17.14 -88.98 -55.23
N LYS A 28 -17.85 -90.10 -55.44
CA LYS A 28 -17.23 -91.40 -55.76
C LYS A 28 -16.64 -91.42 -57.17
N ILE A 29 -15.36 -91.78 -57.26
CA ILE A 29 -14.62 -91.98 -58.51
C ILE A 29 -14.35 -93.48 -58.72
N ALA A 30 -14.54 -93.97 -59.94
CA ALA A 30 -14.03 -95.28 -60.38
C ALA A 30 -12.75 -95.10 -61.21
N LYS A 31 -11.72 -95.89 -60.93
CA LYS A 31 -10.47 -95.92 -61.70
C LYS A 31 -10.50 -97.10 -62.67
N VAL A 32 -10.56 -96.81 -63.97
CA VAL A 32 -10.56 -97.82 -65.04
C VAL A 32 -9.39 -97.53 -65.97
N LYS A 33 -8.49 -98.51 -66.18
CA LYS A 33 -7.31 -98.39 -67.07
C LYS A 33 -6.51 -97.09 -66.85
N ASN A 34 -6.20 -96.77 -65.59
CA ASN A 34 -5.48 -95.56 -65.17
C ASN A 34 -6.17 -94.21 -65.44
N VAL A 35 -7.44 -94.21 -65.84
CA VAL A 35 -8.26 -92.99 -65.97
C VAL A 35 -9.31 -92.97 -64.85
N ALA A 36 -9.48 -91.79 -64.25
CA ALA A 36 -10.48 -91.54 -63.21
C ALA A 36 -11.80 -91.12 -63.86
N TYR A 37 -12.90 -91.79 -63.49
CA TYR A 37 -14.26 -91.54 -63.96
C TYR A 37 -15.18 -91.18 -62.80
N VAL A 38 -16.04 -90.20 -63.00
CA VAL A 38 -17.14 -89.90 -62.06
C VAL A 38 -18.30 -90.84 -62.37
N VAL A 39 -18.72 -91.61 -61.36
CA VAL A 39 -19.62 -92.77 -61.51
C VAL A 39 -21.08 -92.35 -61.71
N HIS A 40 -21.53 -91.32 -60.99
CA HIS A 40 -22.92 -90.86 -60.99
C HIS A 40 -23.08 -89.60 -61.85
N ASP A 41 -24.07 -89.58 -62.74
CA ASP A 41 -24.28 -88.45 -63.65
C ASP A 41 -24.79 -87.19 -62.91
N GLU A 42 -25.53 -87.34 -61.81
CA GLU A 42 -25.96 -86.23 -60.92
C GLU A 42 -24.75 -85.51 -60.27
N ALA A 43 -23.70 -86.26 -59.96
CA ALA A 43 -22.45 -85.69 -59.46
C ALA A 43 -21.68 -84.91 -60.55
N ILE A 44 -21.90 -85.23 -61.82
CA ILE A 44 -21.31 -84.50 -62.95
C ILE A 44 -22.04 -83.17 -63.14
N GLU A 45 -23.37 -83.15 -63.02
CA GLU A 45 -24.16 -81.92 -63.14
C GLU A 45 -23.88 -80.92 -62.00
N THR A 46 -23.72 -81.41 -60.77
CA THR A 46 -23.34 -80.55 -59.63
C THR A 46 -21.96 -79.93 -59.82
N LEU A 47 -20.98 -80.69 -60.32
CA LEU A 47 -19.66 -80.16 -60.68
C LEU A 47 -19.75 -79.13 -61.82
N LEU A 48 -20.48 -79.43 -62.89
CA LEU A 48 -20.67 -78.51 -64.03
C LEU A 48 -21.33 -77.21 -63.59
N ASN A 49 -22.37 -77.29 -62.74
CA ASN A 49 -23.05 -76.10 -62.21
C ASN A 49 -22.14 -75.28 -61.28
N HIS A 50 -21.30 -75.92 -60.48
CA HIS A 50 -20.34 -75.22 -59.63
C HIS A 50 -19.28 -74.47 -60.47
N PHE A 51 -18.72 -75.12 -61.49
CA PHE A 51 -17.74 -74.48 -62.37
C PHE A 51 -18.37 -73.39 -63.25
N ASN A 52 -19.59 -73.59 -63.76
CA ASN A 52 -20.31 -72.58 -64.53
C ASN A 52 -20.74 -71.37 -63.67
N LYS A 53 -21.11 -71.58 -62.39
CA LYS A 53 -21.37 -70.47 -61.46
C LYS A 53 -20.11 -69.67 -61.15
N ASN A 54 -18.96 -70.33 -61.05
CA ASN A 54 -17.68 -69.65 -60.85
C ASN A 54 -17.23 -68.90 -62.13
N HIS A 55 -17.49 -69.42 -63.33
CA HIS A 55 -17.26 -68.67 -64.56
C HIS A 55 -18.23 -67.50 -64.76
N GLN A 56 -19.49 -67.59 -64.30
CA GLN A 56 -20.40 -66.43 -64.26
C GLN A 56 -20.03 -65.38 -63.20
N ALA A 57 -19.16 -65.72 -62.23
CA ALA A 57 -18.55 -64.74 -61.33
C ALA A 57 -17.34 -64.04 -61.96
N GLU A 58 -16.66 -64.68 -62.92
CA GLU A 58 -15.54 -64.09 -63.67
C GLU A 58 -16.00 -63.27 -64.89
N ASP A 59 -17.07 -63.66 -65.59
CA ASP A 59 -17.61 -62.85 -66.71
C ASP A 59 -18.51 -61.68 -66.27
N LYS A 60 -18.88 -61.61 -64.98
CA LYS A 60 -19.40 -60.37 -64.36
C LYS A 60 -18.29 -59.44 -63.87
N ALA A 61 -17.02 -59.83 -64.00
CA ALA A 61 -15.87 -59.00 -63.63
C ALA A 61 -15.31 -58.16 -64.80
N LEU A 62 -16.01 -58.08 -65.94
CA LEU A 62 -15.67 -57.16 -67.05
C LEU A 62 -16.57 -55.90 -67.14
N ASP A 63 -17.58 -55.77 -66.26
CA ASP A 63 -18.37 -54.54 -66.10
C ASP A 63 -18.27 -53.91 -64.69
N GLU A 64 -17.46 -54.48 -63.78
CA GLU A 64 -17.25 -53.94 -62.42
C GLU A 64 -15.81 -53.46 -62.13
N VAL A 65 -14.97 -53.30 -63.16
CA VAL A 65 -13.62 -52.68 -63.06
C VAL A 65 -13.66 -51.16 -62.78
N LYS A 66 -14.85 -50.60 -62.49
CA LYS A 66 -14.98 -49.23 -61.97
C LYS A 66 -15.13 -49.11 -60.46
N THR A 67 -15.15 -50.19 -59.67
CA THR A 67 -15.47 -50.04 -58.22
C THR A 67 -14.55 -50.68 -57.19
N GLU A 68 -13.50 -51.44 -57.56
CA GLU A 68 -12.61 -52.08 -56.56
C GLU A 68 -11.20 -51.46 -56.40
N THR A 69 -10.93 -50.28 -56.95
CA THR A 69 -9.88 -49.40 -56.41
C THR A 69 -10.28 -48.74 -55.08
N THR A 70 -11.55 -48.86 -54.66
CA THR A 70 -12.09 -48.06 -53.56
C THR A 70 -11.91 -48.64 -52.15
N LYS A 71 -11.50 -49.92 -51.97
CA LYS A 71 -11.36 -50.50 -50.61
C LYS A 71 -9.97 -50.33 -49.97
N LYS A 72 -8.90 -50.23 -50.75
CA LYS A 72 -7.59 -49.78 -50.24
C LYS A 72 -7.47 -48.26 -50.22
N ASP A 73 -8.12 -47.57 -51.14
CA ASP A 73 -8.20 -46.10 -51.12
C ASP A 73 -9.16 -45.57 -50.05
N ASN A 74 -10.21 -46.28 -49.64
CA ASN A 74 -11.04 -45.84 -48.49
C ASN A 74 -10.33 -46.04 -47.15
N ALA A 75 -9.51 -47.07 -46.98
CA ALA A 75 -8.71 -47.22 -45.75
C ALA A 75 -7.58 -46.18 -45.69
N ILE A 76 -6.93 -45.87 -46.82
CA ILE A 76 -5.90 -44.82 -46.91
C ILE A 76 -6.52 -43.43 -46.81
N LYS A 77 -7.66 -43.16 -47.45
CA LYS A 77 -8.40 -41.88 -47.32
C LYS A 77 -8.98 -41.72 -45.92
N GLN A 78 -9.49 -42.77 -45.27
CA GLN A 78 -9.93 -42.67 -43.88
C GLN A 78 -8.76 -42.51 -42.91
N HIS A 79 -7.61 -43.17 -43.12
CA HIS A 79 -6.43 -42.95 -42.28
C HIS A 79 -5.84 -41.55 -42.48
N GLU A 80 -5.77 -41.04 -43.71
CA GLU A 80 -5.28 -39.68 -44.00
C GLU A 80 -6.28 -38.59 -43.58
N GLN A 81 -7.58 -38.89 -43.58
CA GLN A 81 -8.63 -38.01 -43.06
C GLN A 81 -8.65 -38.02 -41.53
N VAL A 82 -8.41 -39.17 -40.89
CA VAL A 82 -8.21 -39.30 -39.43
C VAL A 82 -6.92 -38.61 -39.00
N ASP A 83 -5.81 -38.76 -39.72
CA ASP A 83 -4.55 -38.07 -39.40
C ASP A 83 -4.67 -36.56 -39.57
N LYS A 84 -5.39 -36.07 -40.60
CA LYS A 84 -5.69 -34.64 -40.78
C LYS A 84 -6.66 -34.10 -39.71
N GLU A 85 -7.65 -34.87 -39.27
CA GLU A 85 -8.55 -34.50 -38.17
C GLU A 85 -7.83 -34.50 -36.81
N VAL A 86 -7.00 -35.51 -36.53
CA VAL A 86 -6.21 -35.59 -35.29
C VAL A 86 -5.19 -34.45 -35.23
N VAL A 87 -4.50 -34.14 -36.32
CA VAL A 87 -3.58 -32.99 -36.40
C VAL A 87 -4.34 -31.66 -36.23
N ASN A 88 -5.54 -31.52 -36.81
CA ASN A 88 -6.36 -30.31 -36.64
C ASN A 88 -6.90 -30.16 -35.21
N LEU A 89 -7.36 -31.24 -34.57
CA LEU A 89 -7.83 -31.23 -33.18
C LEU A 89 -6.70 -30.89 -32.20
N ILE A 90 -5.53 -31.52 -32.34
CA ILE A 90 -4.37 -31.24 -31.48
C ILE A 90 -3.85 -29.81 -31.68
N SER A 91 -3.81 -29.32 -32.94
CA SER A 91 -3.35 -27.96 -33.25
C SER A 91 -4.34 -26.91 -32.75
N ASN A 92 -5.65 -27.14 -32.89
CA ASN A 92 -6.67 -26.22 -32.41
C ASN A 92 -6.83 -26.23 -30.89
N ASP A 93 -6.72 -27.37 -30.21
CA ASP A 93 -6.83 -27.43 -28.74
C ASP A 93 -5.63 -26.76 -28.06
N LYS A 94 -4.41 -26.99 -28.54
CA LYS A 94 -3.23 -26.29 -28.02
C LYS A 94 -3.25 -24.78 -28.32
N ALA A 95 -3.63 -24.39 -29.54
CA ALA A 95 -3.70 -22.98 -29.91
C ALA A 95 -4.81 -22.24 -29.15
N SER A 96 -5.98 -22.86 -28.96
CA SER A 96 -7.10 -22.24 -28.23
C SER A 96 -6.83 -22.14 -26.74
N SER A 97 -6.17 -23.13 -26.13
CA SER A 97 -5.68 -23.06 -24.74
C SER A 97 -4.66 -21.93 -24.56
N SER A 98 -3.65 -21.87 -25.44
CA SER A 98 -2.59 -20.86 -25.37
C SER A 98 -3.14 -19.45 -25.58
N ASN A 99 -4.13 -19.28 -26.46
CA ASN A 99 -4.77 -17.98 -26.67
C ASN A 99 -5.60 -17.53 -25.46
N LYS A 100 -6.28 -18.46 -24.76
CA LYS A 100 -6.99 -18.14 -23.51
C LYS A 100 -6.03 -17.71 -22.40
N GLU A 101 -4.90 -18.40 -22.24
CA GLU A 101 -3.85 -18.01 -21.29
C GLU A 101 -3.26 -16.64 -21.63
N LEU A 102 -3.01 -16.38 -22.91
CA LEU A 102 -2.52 -15.09 -23.38
C LEU A 102 -3.50 -13.94 -23.06
N ASP A 103 -4.80 -14.17 -23.25
CA ASP A 103 -5.83 -13.18 -22.94
C ASP A 103 -6.00 -12.95 -21.44
N GLN A 104 -5.86 -14.00 -20.63
CA GLN A 104 -5.82 -13.89 -19.16
C GLN A 104 -4.60 -13.09 -18.70
N LEU A 105 -3.41 -13.40 -19.20
CA LEU A 105 -2.17 -12.67 -18.87
C LEU A 105 -2.26 -11.20 -19.29
N LYS A 106 -2.84 -10.89 -20.45
CA LYS A 106 -3.07 -9.49 -20.87
C LYS A 106 -4.01 -8.76 -19.90
N ALA A 107 -5.07 -9.42 -19.44
CA ALA A 107 -5.98 -8.85 -18.46
C ALA A 107 -5.28 -8.60 -17.11
N GLU A 108 -4.45 -9.53 -16.67
CA GLU A 108 -3.64 -9.40 -15.45
C GLU A 108 -2.61 -8.27 -15.56
N ILE A 109 -1.88 -8.17 -16.67
CA ILE A 109 -0.94 -7.06 -16.93
C ILE A 109 -1.66 -5.71 -16.89
N LYS A 110 -2.86 -5.63 -17.48
CA LYS A 110 -3.66 -4.40 -17.46
C LYS A 110 -4.07 -4.03 -16.03
N LEU A 111 -4.47 -5.01 -15.22
CA LEU A 111 -4.80 -4.80 -13.81
C LEU A 111 -3.57 -4.32 -13.02
N LEU A 112 -2.44 -5.02 -13.14
CA LEU A 112 -1.18 -4.68 -12.48
C LEU A 112 -0.69 -3.28 -12.88
N SER A 113 -0.81 -2.90 -14.16
CA SER A 113 -0.45 -1.56 -14.61
C SER A 113 -1.30 -0.49 -13.93
N SER A 114 -2.61 -0.71 -13.80
CA SER A 114 -3.49 0.25 -13.13
C SER A 114 -3.19 0.36 -11.63
N GLN A 115 -2.82 -0.75 -10.98
CA GLN A 115 -2.38 -0.77 -9.59
C GLN A 115 -1.09 0.02 -9.43
N LEU A 116 -0.09 -0.23 -10.27
CA LEU A 116 1.19 0.47 -10.25
C LEU A 116 1.02 2.00 -10.38
N ASP A 117 0.12 2.44 -11.24
CA ASP A 117 -0.17 3.87 -11.39
C ASP A 117 -0.80 4.48 -10.14
N SER A 118 -1.70 3.75 -9.47
CA SER A 118 -2.29 4.18 -8.19
C SER A 118 -1.24 4.26 -7.06
N GLU A 119 -0.31 3.32 -7.00
CA GLU A 119 0.79 3.31 -6.02
C GLU A 119 1.77 4.47 -6.24
N ARG A 120 2.04 4.83 -7.49
CA ARG A 120 2.84 6.01 -7.83
C ARG A 120 2.18 7.30 -7.34
N GLN A 121 0.86 7.42 -7.52
CA GLN A 121 0.11 8.57 -7.00
C GLN A 121 0.16 8.63 -5.47
N LEU A 122 -0.02 7.50 -4.80
CA LEU A 122 0.07 7.40 -3.34
C LEU A 122 1.46 7.80 -2.84
N THR A 123 2.53 7.33 -3.50
CA THR A 123 3.91 7.72 -3.18
C THR A 123 4.12 9.23 -3.33
N SER A 124 3.58 9.85 -4.38
CA SER A 124 3.65 11.29 -4.57
C SER A 124 2.94 12.08 -3.46
N ILE A 125 1.76 11.61 -3.04
CA ILE A 125 1.01 12.21 -1.93
C ILE A 125 1.81 12.09 -0.62
N LEU A 126 2.36 10.90 -0.32
CA LEU A 126 3.17 10.67 0.87
C LEU A 126 4.44 11.56 0.89
N MET A 127 5.12 11.73 -0.24
CA MET A 127 6.26 12.63 -0.34
C MET A 127 5.86 14.08 -0.01
N LYS A 128 4.76 14.58 -0.60
CA LYS A 128 4.25 15.93 -0.30
C LYS A 128 3.87 16.08 1.18
N GLN A 129 3.28 15.05 1.78
CA GLN A 129 2.95 15.07 3.20
C GLN A 129 4.22 15.16 4.07
N SER A 130 5.26 14.38 3.75
CA SER A 130 6.54 14.45 4.44
C SER A 130 7.18 15.83 4.34
N GLU A 131 7.11 16.50 3.18
CA GLU A 131 7.60 17.87 3.03
C GLU A 131 6.82 18.88 3.88
N ILE A 132 5.50 18.71 3.99
CA ILE A 132 4.64 19.57 4.84
C ILE A 132 5.01 19.37 6.31
N ASP A 133 5.15 18.12 6.75
CA ASP A 133 5.48 17.79 8.14
C ASP A 133 6.85 18.33 8.53
N ASN A 134 7.85 18.22 7.65
CA ASN A 134 9.17 18.80 7.87
C ASN A 134 9.13 20.32 8.04
N LYS A 135 8.36 21.04 7.20
CA LYS A 135 8.17 22.49 7.36
C LYS A 135 7.48 22.83 8.69
N GLN A 136 6.53 22.01 9.13
CA GLN A 136 5.90 22.20 10.44
C GLN A 136 6.86 21.97 11.61
N ILE A 137 7.79 21.02 11.48
CA ILE A 137 8.86 20.81 12.48
C ILE A 137 9.77 22.04 12.54
N ASP A 138 10.28 22.52 11.40
CA ASP A 138 11.17 23.69 11.36
C ASP A 138 10.53 24.93 11.99
N THR A 139 9.24 25.17 11.69
CA THR A 139 8.50 26.30 12.27
C THR A 139 8.30 26.16 13.78
N LYS A 140 7.99 24.95 14.27
CA LYS A 140 7.88 24.68 15.71
C LYS A 140 9.22 24.82 16.43
N ASP A 141 10.32 24.36 15.82
CA ASP A 141 11.66 24.51 16.38
C ASP A 141 12.07 25.99 16.49
N ALA A 142 11.72 26.80 15.48
CA ALA A 142 11.93 28.24 15.54
C ALA A 142 11.12 28.89 16.69
N GLN A 143 9.86 28.48 16.87
CA GLN A 143 9.02 28.96 17.98
C GLN A 143 9.58 28.54 19.34
N ILE A 144 10.03 27.29 19.50
CA ILE A 144 10.65 26.79 20.73
C ILE A 144 11.89 27.62 21.07
N LYS A 145 12.76 27.89 20.09
CA LYS A 145 13.94 28.75 20.30
C LYS A 145 13.57 30.15 20.79
N GLN A 146 12.55 30.77 20.19
CA GLN A 146 12.06 32.09 20.63
C GLN A 146 11.51 32.07 22.06
N LEU A 147 10.72 31.05 22.41
CA LEU A 147 10.16 30.88 23.75
C LEU A 147 11.28 30.67 24.79
N ASN A 148 12.28 29.85 24.47
CA ASN A 148 13.43 29.61 25.35
C ASN A 148 14.22 30.90 25.59
N ASN A 149 14.52 31.67 24.54
CA ASN A 149 15.21 32.95 24.69
C ASN A 149 14.41 33.94 25.57
N THR A 150 13.08 33.93 25.44
CA THR A 150 12.20 34.78 26.26
C THR A 150 12.19 34.32 27.72
N LEU A 151 12.18 33.00 27.95
CA LEU A 151 12.26 32.41 29.28
C LEU A 151 13.59 32.75 29.96
N ASP A 152 14.71 32.63 29.24
CA ASP A 152 16.04 32.94 29.74
C ASP A 152 16.14 34.43 30.15
N GLU A 153 15.62 35.34 29.33
CA GLU A 153 15.60 36.77 29.68
C GLU A 153 14.71 37.04 30.90
N GLN A 154 13.54 36.40 30.98
CA GLN A 154 12.66 36.51 32.15
C GLN A 154 13.34 36.00 33.43
N GLN A 155 14.06 34.88 33.36
CA GLN A 155 14.82 34.35 34.50
C GLN A 155 15.93 35.32 34.92
N ARG A 156 16.66 35.89 33.95
CA ARG A 156 17.71 36.89 34.23
C ARG A 156 17.14 38.14 34.90
N LEU A 157 16.03 38.66 34.39
CA LEU A 157 15.35 39.83 34.96
C LEU A 157 14.83 39.54 36.38
N LEU A 158 14.24 38.36 36.60
CA LEU A 158 13.77 37.95 37.92
C LEU A 158 14.92 37.87 38.93
N HIS A 159 16.03 37.23 38.55
CA HIS A 159 17.22 37.15 39.37
C HIS A 159 17.76 38.55 39.73
N ASN A 160 17.83 39.45 38.74
CA ASN A 160 18.26 40.83 38.98
C ASN A 160 17.32 41.58 39.94
N GLN A 161 16.01 41.41 39.79
CA GLN A 161 15.04 42.01 40.72
C GLN A 161 15.19 41.48 42.14
N GLN A 162 15.38 40.16 42.31
CA GLN A 162 15.61 39.56 43.62
C GLN A 162 16.91 40.07 44.26
N SER A 163 17.99 40.16 43.48
CA SER A 163 19.27 40.70 43.96
C SER A 163 19.15 42.16 44.40
N LEU A 164 18.52 43.01 43.59
CA LEU A 164 18.28 44.43 43.93
C LEU A 164 17.37 44.58 45.15
N ALA A 165 16.34 43.74 45.29
CA ALA A 165 15.47 43.73 46.46
C ALA A 165 16.25 43.38 47.75
N LEU A 166 17.15 42.40 47.68
CA LEU A 166 18.00 42.05 48.82
C LEU A 166 18.99 43.17 49.17
N GLN A 167 19.67 43.74 48.17
CA GLN A 167 20.61 44.84 48.37
C GLN A 167 19.91 46.08 48.94
N SER A 168 18.75 46.47 48.40
CA SER A 168 17.98 47.60 48.92
C SER A 168 17.45 47.33 50.32
N SER A 169 16.97 46.12 50.62
CA SER A 169 16.55 45.75 51.98
C SER A 169 17.69 45.86 53.00
N ASN A 170 18.89 45.39 52.64
CA ASN A 170 20.06 45.53 53.49
C ASN A 170 20.45 46.99 53.69
N ARG A 171 20.47 47.79 52.61
CA ARG A 171 20.79 49.21 52.70
C ARG A 171 19.77 50.00 53.52
N ILE A 172 18.48 49.66 53.43
CA ILE A 172 17.44 50.25 54.27
C ILE A 172 17.70 49.93 55.74
N LYS A 173 18.02 48.67 56.08
CA LYS A 173 18.35 48.29 57.47
C LYS A 173 19.55 49.07 58.01
N GLU A 174 20.61 49.20 57.21
CA GLU A 174 21.80 50.00 57.57
C GLU A 174 21.42 51.47 57.85
N LEU A 175 20.68 52.09 56.93
CA LEU A 175 20.22 53.48 57.09
C LEU A 175 19.27 53.64 58.29
N GLU A 176 18.41 52.65 58.57
CA GLU A 176 17.56 52.64 59.75
C GLU A 176 18.38 52.56 61.04
N THR A 177 19.49 51.80 61.06
CA THR A 177 20.41 51.76 62.20
C THR A 177 21.17 53.07 62.37
N GLU A 178 21.73 53.63 61.29
CA GLU A 178 22.42 54.93 61.29
C GLU A 178 21.48 56.05 61.79
N LEU A 179 20.22 56.07 61.34
CA LEU A 179 19.22 57.04 61.79
C LEU A 179 18.87 56.87 63.28
N LYS A 180 18.75 55.64 63.78
CA LYS A 180 18.53 55.41 65.21
C LYS A 180 19.70 55.92 66.05
N GLU A 181 20.93 55.67 65.62
CA GLU A 181 22.12 56.18 66.30
C GLU A 181 22.19 57.71 66.33
N VAL A 182 21.90 58.37 65.20
CA VAL A 182 21.86 59.84 65.13
C VAL A 182 20.80 60.41 66.06
N ARG A 183 19.61 59.79 66.11
CA ARG A 183 18.55 60.20 67.05
C ARG A 183 18.99 60.10 68.50
N LEU A 184 19.60 58.98 68.89
CA LEU A 184 20.13 58.82 70.25
C LEU A 184 21.18 59.88 70.61
N LYS A 185 22.09 60.22 69.66
CA LYS A 185 23.09 61.28 69.86
C LYS A 185 22.43 62.66 69.99
N LEU A 186 21.39 62.94 69.21
CA LEU A 186 20.64 64.18 69.30
C LEU A 186 19.95 64.30 70.67
N ASP A 187 19.20 63.27 71.07
CA ASP A 187 18.50 63.23 72.35
C ASP A 187 19.48 63.44 73.51
N GLN A 188 20.65 62.78 73.48
CA GLN A 188 21.70 62.97 74.48
C GLN A 188 22.23 64.42 74.48
N SER A 189 22.40 65.03 73.32
CA SER A 189 22.85 66.43 73.21
C SER A 189 21.79 67.43 73.69
N GLU A 190 20.50 67.13 73.50
CA GLU A 190 19.40 67.95 74.01
C GLU A 190 19.29 67.86 75.53
N ILE A 191 19.47 66.66 76.10
CA ILE A 191 19.56 66.47 77.57
C ILE A 191 20.75 67.24 78.14
N ASN A 192 21.93 67.16 77.52
CA ASN A 192 23.11 67.87 77.99
C ASN A 192 22.92 69.40 77.96
N LYS A 193 22.29 69.94 76.90
CA LYS A 193 21.94 71.37 76.83
C LYS A 193 20.90 71.79 77.85
N ALA A 194 19.92 70.92 78.15
CA ALA A 194 18.91 71.19 79.17
C ALA A 194 19.54 71.19 80.59
N GLY A 195 20.50 70.31 80.86
CA GLY A 195 21.27 70.31 82.10
C GLY A 195 22.14 71.56 82.26
N GLU A 196 22.83 71.99 81.19
CA GLU A 196 23.59 73.26 81.20
C GLU A 196 22.67 74.48 81.43
N LEU A 197 21.44 74.47 80.89
CA LEU A 197 20.45 75.52 81.13
C LEU A 197 19.90 75.52 82.56
N GLU A 198 19.77 74.37 83.23
CA GLU A 198 19.41 74.30 84.65
C GLU A 198 20.55 74.79 85.55
N GLU A 199 21.80 74.43 85.27
CA GLU A 199 22.96 74.99 86.00
C GLU A 199 23.01 76.51 85.84
N VAL A 200 22.76 77.04 84.65
CA VAL A 200 22.69 78.50 84.42
C VAL A 200 21.47 79.14 85.10
N LYS A 201 20.33 78.43 85.22
CA LYS A 201 19.14 78.94 85.93
C LYS A 201 19.38 79.07 87.44
N THR A 202 20.09 78.11 88.06
CA THR A 202 20.48 78.23 89.47
C THR A 202 21.42 79.40 89.75
N VAL A 203 22.13 79.90 88.73
CA VAL A 203 22.96 81.12 88.82
C VAL A 203 22.16 82.39 88.53
N ILE A 204 21.03 82.30 87.82
CA ILE A 204 20.18 83.44 87.44
C ILE A 204 19.06 83.71 88.47
N ASP A 205 18.64 82.74 89.28
CA ASP A 205 17.62 82.94 90.32
C ASP A 205 18.08 83.89 91.47
N ASP A 206 19.34 84.35 91.48
CA ASP A 206 19.82 85.46 92.31
C ASP A 206 19.67 86.85 91.67
N LYS A 207 19.11 86.97 90.46
CA LYS A 207 18.87 88.26 89.78
C LYS A 207 17.50 88.32 89.12
N GLU A 208 16.59 88.96 89.83
CA GLU A 208 15.25 89.34 89.39
C GLU A 208 15.23 90.28 88.15
N VAL A 209 14.22 90.01 87.29
CA VAL A 209 13.41 90.94 86.46
C VAL A 209 14.02 91.50 85.15
N ILE A 210 13.39 91.16 84.01
CA ILE A 210 12.61 92.05 83.11
C ILE A 210 11.92 91.19 82.03
N THR A 211 10.60 91.33 81.93
CA THR A 211 9.72 90.74 80.90
C THR A 211 9.75 91.53 79.59
N ASN A 212 9.71 90.86 78.44
CA ASN A 212 9.20 91.41 77.18
C ASN A 212 8.45 90.33 76.37
N PRO A 213 7.25 90.59 75.82
CA PRO A 213 6.48 89.60 75.09
C PRO A 213 7.01 89.40 73.66
N VAL A 214 7.25 88.14 73.30
CA VAL A 214 7.62 87.69 71.95
C VAL A 214 6.39 87.75 71.03
N LYS A 215 6.52 88.39 69.87
CA LYS A 215 5.52 88.39 68.79
C LYS A 215 5.53 87.03 68.09
N GLU A 216 4.38 86.35 68.08
CA GLU A 216 4.17 85.11 67.33
C GLU A 216 4.22 85.38 65.81
N ASN A 217 5.06 84.61 65.10
CA ASN A 217 5.21 84.63 63.66
C ASN A 217 4.10 83.80 62.98
N ASN A 218 3.26 84.44 62.18
CA ASN A 218 2.14 83.86 61.41
C ASN A 218 2.54 82.99 60.21
N ASN A 219 3.65 82.24 60.26
CA ASN A 219 4.15 81.47 59.11
C ASN A 219 3.48 80.09 58.90
N ILE A 220 2.67 79.63 59.85
CA ILE A 220 1.97 78.33 59.73
C ILE A 220 0.79 78.41 58.73
N SER A 221 0.19 79.59 58.57
CA SER A 221 -0.95 79.81 57.68
C SER A 221 -0.61 79.65 56.19
N ALA A 222 0.55 80.14 55.75
CA ALA A 222 0.97 80.06 54.35
C ALA A 222 1.29 78.62 53.90
N PHE A 223 1.83 77.78 54.81
CA PHE A 223 2.19 76.41 54.49
C PHE A 223 0.96 75.51 54.31
N TRP A 224 -0.08 75.71 55.12
CA TRP A 224 -1.36 74.99 55.00
C TRP A 224 -2.14 75.36 53.73
N ILE A 225 -2.08 76.64 53.32
CA ILE A 225 -2.67 77.12 52.06
C ILE A 225 -1.92 76.55 50.85
N ALA A 226 -0.58 76.49 50.90
CA ALA A 226 0.22 75.90 49.84
C ALA A 226 -0.02 74.38 49.69
N TYR A 227 -0.10 73.65 50.80
CA TYR A 227 -0.35 72.21 50.80
C TYR A 227 -1.74 71.84 50.25
N THR A 228 -2.76 72.64 50.55
CA THR A 228 -4.14 72.42 50.05
C THR A 228 -4.25 72.72 48.56
N LEU A 229 -3.57 73.74 48.03
CA LEU A 229 -3.52 74.04 46.60
C LEU A 229 -2.73 72.98 45.81
N PHE A 230 -1.65 72.42 46.38
CA PHE A 230 -0.88 71.35 45.73
C PHE A 230 -1.70 70.06 45.60
N LYS A 231 -2.45 69.69 46.64
CA LYS A 231 -3.25 68.44 46.67
C LYS A 231 -4.43 68.46 45.69
N SER A 232 -5.02 69.63 45.42
CA SER A 232 -6.12 69.76 44.45
C SER A 232 -5.64 69.64 43.00
N SER A 233 -4.44 70.15 42.68
CA SER A 233 -3.84 70.08 41.34
C SER A 233 -3.38 68.66 40.94
N PHE A 234 -2.99 67.83 41.90
CA PHE A 234 -2.59 66.44 41.63
C PHE A 234 -3.79 65.52 41.34
N LYS A 235 -4.95 65.80 41.95
CA LYS A 235 -6.17 64.98 41.79
C LYS A 235 -6.88 65.21 40.46
N SER A 236 -6.71 66.37 39.83
CA SER A 236 -7.27 66.69 38.51
C SER A 236 -6.45 66.09 37.35
N SER A 237 -5.14 65.98 37.51
CA SER A 237 -4.23 65.41 36.50
C SER A 237 -4.37 63.90 36.29
N PHE A 238 -4.77 63.15 37.32
CA PHE A 238 -5.00 61.70 37.21
C PHE A 238 -6.33 61.32 36.52
N LYS A 239 -7.30 62.24 36.45
CA LYS A 239 -8.61 61.98 35.80
C LYS A 239 -8.60 62.17 34.28
N ARG A 240 -7.56 62.76 33.69
CA ARG A 240 -7.46 63.00 32.23
C ARG A 240 -6.65 61.95 31.46
N ARG A 241 -6.07 60.95 32.14
CA ARG A 241 -5.31 59.85 31.49
C ARG A 241 -6.06 58.50 31.40
N ARG A 242 -7.35 58.49 31.72
CA ARG A 242 -8.26 57.36 31.47
C ARG A 242 -9.47 57.84 30.68
N LYS A 243 -9.26 58.11 29.39
CA LYS A 243 -10.28 58.09 28.34
C LYS A 243 -9.60 57.62 27.07
#